data_AF-A0A317SZB0-F1
#
_entry.id   AF-A0A317SZB0-F1
#
_cell.length_a   1.000
_cell.length_b   1.000
_cell.length_c   1.000
_cell.angle_alpha   90.00
_cell.angle_beta   90.00
_cell.angle_gamma   90.00
#
_symmetry.space_group_name_H-M   'P 1'
#
loop_
_entity.id
_entity.type
_entity.pdbx_description
1 polymer ?
#
loop_
_entity_poly.entity_id
_entity_poly.type
_entity_poly.pdbx_seq_one_letter_code
_entity_poly.pdbx_strand_id
1 'polypeptide(L)'
;MIQAILFLASFATAVLAAPKVIWDGRLKKDFPAADLDKSATSPYNAEFVLGAGQKWSEQLHFPDMGVTGPSLFDLVPSDCRKPVEVTINDKSIFAPGGKAQNGFRRSELLPNTNNGTDATVQGTTTLHLSVREDIHRPLNYSHQYEIAFIETNDFSSHVWTLKTGTPFGSSGVTAKDAKTLRLGSSTAGGKAEEVLFSVPFGSECWHNFAVQTNWVDNTISVWYSSGYALLSEVVKTRANNATGKGQAHIGILKLPTPPATDLSHEGYQPSGIKEGLIYGGLFVEDSSKGGASLSPW
;
A
#
# COMPACT_ATOMS: atom_id res chain seq x y z
N MET A 1 -24.61 -58.43 -1.58
CA MET A 1 -23.36 -57.73 -1.95
C MET A 1 -23.73 -56.49 -2.74
N ILE A 2 -23.56 -55.30 -2.17
CA ILE A 2 -23.81 -54.02 -2.84
C ILE A 2 -22.44 -53.45 -3.22
N GLN A 3 -22.18 -53.32 -4.51
CA GLN A 3 -20.97 -52.66 -5.02
C GLN A 3 -21.12 -51.15 -4.83
N ALA A 4 -20.31 -50.58 -3.94
CA ALA A 4 -20.14 -49.14 -3.83
C ALA A 4 -19.20 -48.67 -4.95
N ILE A 5 -19.73 -47.90 -5.89
CA ILE A 5 -18.95 -47.22 -6.93
C ILE A 5 -18.41 -45.93 -6.30
N LEU A 6 -17.12 -45.91 -5.97
CA LEU A 6 -16.40 -44.68 -5.63
C LEU A 6 -16.16 -43.87 -6.92
N PHE A 7 -16.82 -42.73 -7.06
CA PHE A 7 -16.40 -41.71 -8.01
C PHE A 7 -15.21 -40.95 -7.42
N LEU A 8 -13.99 -41.23 -7.89
CA LEU A 8 -12.87 -40.30 -7.73
C LEU A 8 -13.10 -39.13 -8.69
N ALA A 9 -13.58 -38.01 -8.17
CA ALA A 9 -13.50 -36.73 -8.87
C ALA A 9 -12.03 -36.30 -8.91
N SER A 10 -11.36 -36.45 -10.05
CA SER A 10 -10.05 -35.84 -10.26
C SER A 10 -10.24 -34.33 -10.41
N PHE A 11 -9.93 -33.56 -9.36
CA PHE A 11 -9.74 -32.13 -9.51
C PHE A 11 -8.45 -31.92 -10.29
N ALA A 12 -8.56 -31.72 -11.60
CA ALA A 12 -7.46 -31.16 -12.38
C ALA A 12 -7.24 -29.72 -11.88
N THR A 13 -6.32 -29.54 -10.95
CA THR A 13 -5.77 -28.22 -10.63
C THR A 13 -5.01 -27.76 -11.87
N ALA A 14 -5.62 -26.89 -12.68
CA ALA A 14 -4.89 -26.15 -13.67
C ALA A 14 -3.75 -25.43 -12.94
N VAL A 15 -2.51 -25.76 -13.28
CA VAL A 15 -1.34 -25.02 -12.79
C VAL A 15 -1.47 -23.64 -13.41
N LEU A 16 -1.95 -22.67 -12.63
CA LEU A 16 -1.92 -21.26 -13.01
C LEU A 16 -0.46 -20.91 -13.28
N ALA A 17 -0.17 -20.40 -14.48
CA ALA A 17 1.16 -19.90 -14.78
C ALA A 17 1.54 -18.82 -13.77
N ALA A 18 2.80 -18.82 -13.32
CA ALA A 18 3.30 -17.81 -12.40
C ALA A 18 3.00 -16.41 -12.97
N PRO A 19 2.62 -15.44 -12.11
CA PRO A 19 2.28 -14.11 -12.57
C PRO A 19 3.47 -13.45 -13.24
N LYS A 20 3.17 -12.59 -14.22
CA LYS A 20 4.17 -11.72 -14.81
C LYS A 20 4.36 -10.52 -13.88
N VAL A 21 5.23 -10.68 -12.88
CA VAL A 21 5.66 -9.58 -12.00
C VAL A 21 6.46 -8.58 -12.83
N ILE A 22 6.00 -7.32 -12.85
CA ILE A 22 6.62 -6.22 -13.60
C ILE A 22 7.38 -5.24 -12.70
N TRP A 23 7.10 -5.27 -11.40
CA TRP A 23 7.93 -4.66 -10.37
C TRP A 23 7.84 -5.51 -9.09
N ASP A 24 8.97 -5.75 -8.44
CA ASP A 24 9.04 -6.54 -7.19
C ASP A 24 9.76 -5.72 -6.11
N GLY A 25 8.98 -5.22 -5.15
CA GLY A 25 9.47 -4.50 -3.98
C GLY A 25 9.80 -5.42 -2.81
N ARG A 26 9.53 -6.73 -2.88
CA ARG A 26 9.75 -7.62 -1.74
C ARG A 26 11.24 -7.81 -1.50
N LEU A 27 11.72 -7.42 -0.33
CA LEU A 27 13.14 -7.51 0.00
C LEU A 27 13.54 -8.94 0.34
N LYS A 28 14.71 -9.37 -0.16
CA LYS A 28 15.33 -10.62 0.28
C LYS A 28 15.61 -10.56 1.79
N LYS A 29 15.56 -11.71 2.47
CA LYS A 29 15.77 -11.79 3.93
C LYS A 29 17.09 -11.14 4.37
N ASP A 30 18.15 -11.30 3.60
CA ASP A 30 19.49 -10.76 3.83
C ASP A 30 19.74 -9.38 3.21
N PHE A 31 18.72 -8.73 2.64
CA PHE A 31 18.87 -7.42 1.99
C PHE A 31 19.45 -6.37 2.97
N PRO A 32 20.60 -5.72 2.67
CA PRO A 32 21.20 -4.74 3.57
C PRO A 32 20.38 -3.45 3.64
N ALA A 33 20.15 -2.90 4.84
CA ALA A 33 19.42 -1.64 4.99
C ALA A 33 20.09 -0.48 4.22
N ALA A 34 21.42 -0.42 4.22
CA ALA A 34 22.20 0.61 3.52
C ALA A 34 22.03 0.58 1.99
N ASP A 35 21.53 -0.51 1.42
CA ASP A 35 21.27 -0.62 -0.02
C ASP A 35 19.94 0.02 -0.43
N LEU A 36 19.07 0.37 0.53
CA LEU A 36 17.87 1.18 0.28
C LEU A 36 18.21 2.62 -0.12
N ASP A 37 19.37 3.12 0.31
CA ASP A 37 19.85 4.48 0.04
C ASP A 37 20.55 4.60 -1.32
N LYS A 38 20.59 3.53 -2.12
CA LYS A 38 21.33 3.48 -3.38
C LYS A 38 20.38 3.11 -4.53
N SER A 39 20.22 4.01 -5.48
CA SER A 39 19.35 3.79 -6.66
C SER A 39 19.73 2.56 -7.50
N ALA A 40 20.99 2.11 -7.43
CA ALA A 40 21.45 0.93 -8.17
C ALA A 40 20.98 -0.41 -7.57
N THR A 41 20.65 -0.44 -6.27
CA THR A 41 20.32 -1.67 -5.54
C THR A 41 18.92 -1.64 -4.93
N SER A 42 18.41 -0.46 -4.62
CA SER A 42 17.08 -0.30 -4.04
C SER A 42 16.01 -0.63 -5.08
N PRO A 43 15.00 -1.46 -4.73
CA PRO A 43 13.81 -1.62 -5.57
C PRO A 43 12.89 -0.39 -5.50
N TYR A 44 13.21 0.57 -4.63
CA TYR A 44 12.49 1.82 -4.43
C TYR A 44 13.33 3.01 -4.89
N ASN A 45 12.66 4.14 -5.12
CA ASN A 45 13.36 5.42 -5.25
C ASN A 45 14.11 5.74 -3.95
N ALA A 46 15.42 6.01 -4.05
CA ALA A 46 16.30 6.17 -2.89
C ALA A 46 16.27 7.57 -2.24
N GLU A 47 15.60 8.55 -2.84
CA GLU A 47 15.79 9.98 -2.50
C GLU A 47 14.48 10.77 -2.29
N PHE A 48 13.38 10.35 -2.92
CA PHE A 48 12.14 11.14 -2.95
C PHE A 48 11.13 10.74 -1.87
N VAL A 49 10.26 11.70 -1.53
CA VAL A 49 9.15 11.58 -0.58
C VAL A 49 9.58 11.09 0.81
N LEU A 50 10.68 11.69 1.27
CA LEU A 50 11.32 11.45 2.55
C LEU A 50 11.62 12.80 3.23
N GLY A 51 11.74 12.81 4.56
CA GLY A 51 12.08 14.02 5.29
C GLY A 51 13.45 14.58 4.90
N ALA A 52 13.59 15.90 4.87
CA ALA A 52 14.83 16.55 4.47
C ALA A 52 16.05 16.04 5.27
N GLY A 53 17.03 15.48 4.57
CA GLY A 53 18.27 14.94 5.15
C GLY A 53 18.14 13.57 5.82
N GLN A 54 16.95 12.95 5.83
CA GLN A 54 16.78 11.57 6.27
C GLN A 54 17.22 10.59 5.17
N LYS A 55 17.55 9.37 5.58
CA LYS A 55 17.84 8.24 4.68
C LYS A 55 16.84 7.11 4.86
N TRP A 56 16.62 6.32 3.81
CA TRP A 56 15.72 5.17 3.91
C TRP A 56 16.26 4.11 4.86
N SER A 57 17.57 3.90 4.92
CA SER A 57 18.18 2.99 5.91
C SER A 57 17.93 3.40 7.37
N GLU A 58 17.52 4.65 7.63
CA GLU A 58 17.19 5.18 8.95
C GLU A 58 15.68 5.19 9.23
N GLN A 59 14.85 5.42 8.19
CA GLN A 59 13.39 5.49 8.31
C GLN A 59 12.69 4.14 8.07
N LEU A 60 13.35 3.20 7.37
CA LEU A 60 12.89 1.84 7.21
C LEU A 60 13.56 0.93 8.23
N HIS A 61 12.74 0.28 9.06
CA HIS A 61 13.21 -0.77 9.93
C HIS A 61 12.81 -2.14 9.36
N PHE A 62 13.54 -3.17 9.78
CA PHE A 62 13.13 -4.55 9.52
C PHE A 62 12.61 -5.13 10.84
N PRO A 63 11.31 -5.47 10.91
CA PRO A 63 10.77 -6.04 12.13
C PRO A 63 11.34 -7.44 12.37
N ASP A 64 11.31 -7.88 13.63
CA ASP A 64 11.69 -9.25 13.98
C ASP A 64 10.69 -10.23 13.37
N MET A 65 11.17 -11.02 12.40
CA MET A 65 10.39 -12.04 11.71
C MET A 65 9.90 -13.17 12.62
N GLY A 66 10.51 -13.35 13.79
CA GLY A 66 9.99 -14.26 14.82
C GLY A 66 8.70 -13.75 15.49
N VAL A 67 8.43 -12.44 15.40
CA VAL A 67 7.24 -11.79 15.98
C VAL A 67 6.22 -11.47 14.89
N THR A 68 6.63 -10.82 13.80
CA THR A 68 5.69 -10.38 12.77
C THR A 68 5.29 -11.49 11.82
N GLY A 69 6.21 -12.44 11.57
CA GLY A 69 6.13 -13.34 10.44
C GLY A 69 6.17 -12.61 9.07
N PRO A 70 6.26 -13.37 7.97
CA PRO A 70 6.09 -12.86 6.62
C PRO A 70 4.63 -12.46 6.35
N SER A 71 4.37 -11.64 5.33
CA SER A 71 3.01 -11.47 4.80
C SER A 71 2.61 -12.63 3.88
N LEU A 72 1.36 -12.65 3.39
CA LEU A 72 0.85 -13.72 2.53
C LEU A 72 1.76 -14.01 1.33
N PHE A 73 2.19 -12.99 0.59
CA PHE A 73 3.02 -13.14 -0.62
C PHE A 73 4.53 -13.10 -0.37
N ASP A 74 4.95 -13.08 0.89
CA ASP A 74 6.35 -13.26 1.30
C ASP A 74 6.62 -14.71 1.76
N LEU A 75 5.56 -15.51 1.93
CA LEU A 75 5.61 -16.94 2.25
C LEU A 75 5.97 -17.79 1.01
N VAL A 76 7.25 -17.77 0.62
CA VAL A 76 7.77 -18.72 -0.36
C VAL A 76 8.92 -19.51 0.30
N PRO A 77 8.79 -20.83 0.55
CA PRO A 77 9.76 -21.59 1.36
C PRO A 77 11.21 -21.51 0.88
N SER A 78 11.43 -21.42 -0.43
CA SER A 78 12.77 -21.33 -1.03
C SER A 78 13.28 -19.90 -1.25
N ASP A 79 12.43 -18.88 -1.07
CA ASP A 79 12.77 -17.47 -1.33
C ASP A 79 11.97 -16.53 -0.41
N CYS A 80 11.95 -16.85 0.89
CA CYS A 80 11.19 -16.09 1.88
C CYS A 80 11.68 -14.64 1.90
N ARG A 81 10.74 -13.72 1.69
CA ARG A 81 11.01 -12.28 1.70
C ARG A 81 10.79 -11.72 3.11
N LYS A 82 11.40 -10.57 3.39
CA LYS A 82 11.19 -9.86 4.67
C LYS A 82 10.32 -8.62 4.45
N PRO A 83 9.42 -8.32 5.40
CA PRO A 83 8.66 -7.08 5.40
C PRO A 83 9.56 -5.90 5.77
N VAL A 84 9.03 -4.71 5.50
CA VAL A 84 9.66 -3.43 5.82
C VAL A 84 8.71 -2.60 6.67
N GLU A 85 9.22 -2.03 7.75
CA GLU A 85 8.50 -1.08 8.58
C GLU A 85 8.83 0.33 8.11
N VAL A 86 7.84 1.05 7.60
CA VAL A 86 7.97 2.46 7.24
C VAL A 86 7.61 3.29 8.47
N THR A 87 8.48 4.22 8.85
CA THR A 87 8.25 5.09 10.02
C THR A 87 8.19 6.56 9.67
N ILE A 88 7.48 7.31 10.51
CA ILE A 88 7.51 8.77 10.51
C ILE A 88 7.85 9.29 11.90
N ASN A 89 8.58 10.41 11.94
CA ASN A 89 8.90 11.17 13.13
C ASN A 89 8.76 12.68 12.85
N ASP A 90 9.11 13.52 13.84
CA ASP A 90 9.01 14.98 13.72
C ASP A 90 9.76 15.56 12.50
N LYS A 91 10.81 14.87 12.01
CA LYS A 91 11.64 15.30 10.87
C LYS A 91 11.15 14.75 9.52
N SER A 92 10.13 13.91 9.49
CA SER A 92 9.55 13.35 8.25
C SER A 92 8.75 14.40 7.48
N ILE A 93 9.39 15.52 7.13
CA ILE A 93 8.81 16.67 6.44
C ILE A 93 9.46 16.74 5.06
N PHE A 94 8.68 16.42 4.03
CA PHE A 94 9.12 16.51 2.64
C PHE A 94 9.16 17.97 2.19
N ALA A 95 10.17 18.35 1.41
CA ALA A 95 10.39 19.72 0.96
C ALA A 95 10.64 19.80 -0.56
N PRO A 96 9.64 19.46 -1.39
CA PRO A 96 9.78 19.51 -2.84
C PRO A 96 10.09 20.94 -3.29
N GLY A 97 11.10 21.11 -4.13
CA GLY A 97 11.55 22.44 -4.58
C GLY A 97 12.02 23.37 -3.44
N GLY A 98 12.38 22.81 -2.29
CA GLY A 98 12.80 23.58 -1.10
C GLY A 98 11.65 24.14 -0.25
N LYS A 99 10.39 23.88 -0.61
CA LYS A 99 9.23 24.32 0.18
C LYS A 99 8.77 23.20 1.12
N ALA A 100 9.12 23.31 2.40
CA ALA A 100 8.77 22.31 3.41
C ALA A 100 7.24 22.19 3.61
N GLN A 101 6.72 20.98 3.46
CA GLN A 101 5.31 20.64 3.67
C GLN A 101 5.04 20.37 5.17
N ASN A 102 5.09 21.42 5.99
CA ASN A 102 5.00 21.32 7.45
C ASN A 102 3.66 20.75 7.97
N GLY A 103 2.59 20.85 7.18
CA GLY A 103 1.30 20.27 7.51
C GLY A 103 1.31 18.74 7.49
N PHE A 104 2.23 18.12 6.74
CA PHE A 104 2.35 16.67 6.63
C PHE A 104 3.48 16.08 7.46
N ARG A 105 3.33 14.80 7.79
CA ARG A 105 4.45 13.91 8.10
C ARG A 105 4.43 12.75 7.14
N ARG A 106 5.48 12.59 6.35
CA ARG A 106 5.48 11.62 5.27
C ARG A 106 6.80 10.89 5.04
N SER A 107 6.67 9.62 4.72
CA SER A 107 7.72 8.74 4.25
C SER A 107 7.03 7.69 3.37
N GLU A 108 7.17 7.83 2.06
CA GLU A 108 6.47 7.00 1.08
C GLU A 108 7.45 6.37 0.09
N LEU A 109 7.48 5.05 0.05
CA LEU A 109 8.24 4.27 -0.91
C LEU A 109 7.58 4.39 -2.28
N LEU A 110 8.39 4.78 -3.26
CA LEU A 110 8.03 4.75 -4.68
C LEU A 110 8.75 3.58 -5.33
N PRO A 111 8.13 2.78 -6.21
CA PRO A 111 8.86 1.87 -7.08
C PRO A 111 10.03 2.60 -7.78
N ASN A 112 11.18 1.95 -7.95
CA ASN A 112 12.33 2.58 -8.63
C ASN A 112 12.07 2.94 -10.10
N THR A 113 11.08 2.30 -10.74
CA THR A 113 10.60 2.62 -12.09
C THR A 113 9.54 3.72 -12.14
N ASN A 114 9.07 4.20 -10.99
CA ASN A 114 7.84 4.99 -10.84
C ASN A 114 7.93 6.39 -11.47
N ASN A 115 7.45 6.53 -12.70
CA ASN A 115 7.53 7.79 -13.44
C ASN A 115 6.16 8.27 -13.99
N GLY A 116 5.07 7.66 -13.53
CA GLY A 116 3.72 8.04 -13.95
C GLY A 116 3.30 7.49 -15.31
N THR A 117 4.22 6.93 -16.08
CA THR A 117 3.98 6.37 -17.42
C THR A 117 4.71 5.05 -17.68
N ASP A 118 5.32 4.48 -16.64
CA ASP A 118 6.07 3.23 -16.70
C ASP A 118 5.14 2.02 -16.83
N ALA A 119 5.73 0.82 -16.89
CA ALA A 119 5.01 -0.43 -17.11
C ALA A 119 3.96 -0.72 -16.03
N THR A 120 4.13 -0.22 -14.80
CA THR A 120 3.20 -0.47 -13.68
C THR A 120 1.84 0.19 -13.87
N VAL A 121 1.73 1.12 -14.83
CA VAL A 121 0.51 1.88 -15.12
C VAL A 121 0.06 1.77 -16.60
N GLN A 122 0.28 0.60 -17.21
CA GLN A 122 -0.16 0.29 -18.58
C GLN A 122 -1.12 -0.90 -18.62
N GLY A 123 -2.04 -0.92 -19.58
CA GLY A 123 -2.96 -2.06 -19.76
C GLY A 123 -3.80 -2.30 -18.51
N THR A 124 -3.75 -3.51 -17.96
CA THR A 124 -4.35 -3.83 -16.65
C THR A 124 -3.30 -4.39 -15.71
N THR A 125 -2.98 -3.66 -14.65
CA THR A 125 -2.00 -4.07 -13.63
C THR A 125 -2.67 -4.21 -12.27
N THR A 126 -2.06 -5.04 -11.43
CA THR A 126 -2.51 -5.24 -10.04
C THR A 126 -1.37 -4.92 -9.10
N LEU A 127 -1.59 -3.93 -8.22
CA LEU A 127 -0.67 -3.62 -7.13
C LEU A 127 -1.07 -4.45 -5.92
N HIS A 128 -0.13 -5.28 -5.47
CA HIS A 128 -0.25 -6.09 -4.27
C HIS A 128 0.47 -5.41 -3.12
N LEU A 129 -0.21 -5.36 -1.98
CA LEU A 129 0.41 -4.97 -0.72
C LEU A 129 -0.22 -5.72 0.45
N SER A 130 0.57 -5.94 1.47
CA SER A 130 0.09 -6.35 2.80
C SER A 130 0.50 -5.28 3.80
N VAL A 131 -0.41 -4.91 4.69
CA VAL A 131 -0.14 -3.89 5.73
C VAL A 131 -0.56 -4.39 7.10
N ARG A 132 0.20 -4.02 8.13
CA ARG A 132 -0.05 -4.35 9.54
C ARG A 132 0.36 -3.19 10.44
N GLU A 133 -0.33 -3.02 11.57
CA GLU A 133 0.06 -2.06 12.62
C GLU A 133 1.41 -2.45 13.25
N ASP A 134 2.27 -1.47 13.55
CA ASP A 134 3.34 -1.65 14.53
C ASP A 134 2.86 -1.25 15.93
N ILE A 135 2.73 -2.23 16.84
CA ILE A 135 2.33 -1.97 18.22
C ILE A 135 3.36 -1.18 19.02
N HIS A 136 4.62 -1.16 18.57
CA HIS A 136 5.70 -0.38 19.20
C HIS A 136 5.80 1.05 18.66
N ARG A 137 5.09 1.36 17.57
CA ARG A 137 4.99 2.67 16.95
C ARG A 137 3.55 2.93 16.47
N PRO A 138 2.57 2.94 17.39
CA PRO A 138 1.16 3.04 17.02
C PRO A 138 0.87 4.38 16.32
N LEU A 139 -0.03 4.34 15.34
CA LEU A 139 -0.54 5.56 14.71
C LEU A 139 -1.42 6.38 15.68
N ASN A 140 -1.41 7.70 15.53
CA ASN A 140 -2.39 8.58 16.17
C ASN A 140 -3.65 8.72 15.31
N TYR A 141 -4.62 7.84 15.55
CA TYR A 141 -5.88 7.78 14.81
C TYR A 141 -6.78 9.03 14.90
N SER A 142 -6.41 10.09 15.64
CA SER A 142 -7.07 11.40 15.52
C SER A 142 -6.73 12.14 14.21
N HIS A 143 -5.69 11.71 13.50
CA HIS A 143 -5.31 12.21 12.18
C HIS A 143 -5.81 11.29 11.07
N GLN A 144 -5.94 11.82 9.86
CA GLN A 144 -6.08 11.00 8.65
C GLN A 144 -4.70 10.53 8.18
N TYR A 145 -4.62 9.28 7.77
CA TYR A 145 -3.46 8.70 7.11
C TYR A 145 -3.84 8.20 5.73
N GLU A 146 -2.99 8.47 4.75
CA GLU A 146 -3.02 7.85 3.43
C GLU A 146 -1.82 6.92 3.34
N ILE A 147 -2.08 5.62 3.19
CA ILE A 147 -1.08 4.58 3.49
C ILE A 147 -0.64 3.76 2.27
N ALA A 148 -1.39 3.90 1.17
CA ALA A 148 -1.00 3.51 -0.17
C ALA A 148 -1.91 4.25 -1.17
N PHE A 149 -1.38 4.81 -2.23
CA PHE A 149 -2.18 5.50 -3.24
C PHE A 149 -1.48 5.58 -4.59
N ILE A 150 -2.25 5.90 -5.62
CA ILE A 150 -1.71 6.35 -6.90
C ILE A 150 -2.02 7.84 -7.06
N GLU A 151 -0.98 8.68 -7.04
CA GLU A 151 -1.06 10.11 -7.37
C GLU A 151 -1.10 10.28 -8.89
N THR A 152 -2.05 11.06 -9.41
CA THR A 152 -2.13 11.29 -10.86
C THR A 152 -0.87 12.00 -11.37
N ASN A 153 -0.46 11.74 -12.61
CA ASN A 153 0.81 12.26 -13.14
C ASN A 153 0.86 13.80 -13.26
N ASP A 154 -0.28 14.48 -13.12
CA ASP A 154 -0.40 15.93 -13.04
C ASP A 154 -0.44 16.46 -11.58
N PHE A 155 -0.30 15.58 -10.59
CA PHE A 155 -0.27 15.86 -9.15
C PHE A 155 -1.53 16.55 -8.61
N SER A 156 -2.67 16.37 -9.30
CA SER A 156 -3.93 17.06 -8.96
C SER A 156 -4.89 16.19 -8.16
N SER A 157 -4.68 14.87 -8.13
CA SER A 157 -5.68 13.91 -7.69
C SER A 157 -5.10 12.54 -7.35
N HIS A 158 -5.93 11.62 -6.86
CA HIS A 158 -5.61 10.20 -6.73
C HIS A 158 -6.49 9.33 -7.66
N VAL A 159 -5.93 8.23 -8.15
CA VAL A 159 -6.69 7.18 -8.89
C VAL A 159 -7.39 6.23 -7.90
N TRP A 160 -6.76 5.99 -6.76
CA TRP A 160 -7.35 5.37 -5.57
C TRP A 160 -6.42 5.64 -4.38
N THR A 161 -6.96 5.56 -3.16
CA THR A 161 -6.21 5.78 -1.93
C THR A 161 -6.67 4.83 -0.84
N LEU A 162 -5.77 4.09 -0.23
CA LEU A 162 -6.01 3.34 1.00
C LEU A 162 -5.72 4.25 2.20
N LYS A 163 -6.71 4.40 3.08
CA LYS A 163 -6.68 5.35 4.21
C LYS A 163 -6.96 4.65 5.54
N THR A 164 -6.50 5.26 6.63
CA THR A 164 -6.92 4.95 8.00
C THR A 164 -6.96 6.22 8.86
N GLY A 165 -7.43 6.16 10.11
CA GLY A 165 -7.53 7.33 10.98
C GLY A 165 -8.85 8.10 10.91
N THR A 166 -8.87 9.32 11.44
CA THR A 166 -10.05 10.18 11.42
C THR A 166 -9.99 11.05 10.18
N PRO A 167 -10.95 10.96 9.24
CA PRO A 167 -10.95 11.79 8.03
C PRO A 167 -10.81 13.28 8.34
N PHE A 168 -9.99 13.98 7.56
CA PHE A 168 -9.76 15.41 7.77
C PHE A 168 -11.08 16.19 7.72
N GLY A 169 -11.28 17.11 8.67
CA GLY A 169 -12.48 17.93 8.74
C GLY A 169 -13.74 17.22 9.28
N SER A 170 -13.67 15.92 9.59
CA SER A 170 -14.77 15.22 10.27
C SER A 170 -14.79 15.56 11.77
N SER A 171 -15.99 15.76 12.33
CA SER A 171 -16.18 15.88 13.78
C SER A 171 -16.74 14.58 14.34
N GLY A 172 -16.04 13.97 15.31
CA GLY A 172 -16.62 12.90 16.14
C GLY A 172 -16.63 11.48 15.55
N VAL A 173 -15.61 11.08 14.78
CA VAL A 173 -15.41 9.66 14.43
C VAL A 173 -15.05 8.86 15.67
N THR A 174 -15.73 7.74 15.92
CA THR A 174 -15.42 6.91 17.08
C THR A 174 -14.02 6.30 16.92
N ALA A 175 -13.32 5.99 18.01
CA ALA A 175 -12.00 5.36 17.93
C ALA A 175 -12.03 4.04 17.14
N LYS A 176 -13.14 3.30 17.20
CA LYS A 176 -13.36 2.07 16.41
C LYS A 176 -13.42 2.38 14.91
N ASP A 177 -14.14 3.42 14.52
CA ASP A 177 -14.30 3.81 13.12
C ASP A 177 -13.01 4.47 12.57
N ALA A 178 -12.23 5.12 13.44
CA ALA A 178 -10.92 5.64 13.08
C ALA A 178 -9.91 4.51 12.78
N LYS A 179 -10.03 3.38 13.50
CA LYS A 179 -9.28 2.14 13.26
C LYS A 179 -9.94 1.28 12.18
N THR A 180 -10.06 1.83 10.97
CA THR A 180 -10.65 1.16 9.81
C THR A 180 -9.82 1.49 8.58
N LEU A 181 -9.40 0.46 7.83
CA LEU A 181 -8.84 0.63 6.50
C LEU A 181 -9.99 0.95 5.55
N ARG A 182 -9.84 2.01 4.75
CA ARG A 182 -10.82 2.44 3.74
C ARG A 182 -10.12 2.64 2.42
N LEU A 183 -10.53 1.90 1.40
CA LEU A 183 -10.07 2.12 0.04
C LEU A 183 -11.03 3.07 -0.66
N GLY A 184 -10.54 4.25 -1.02
CA GLY A 184 -11.25 5.29 -1.77
C GLY A 184 -11.10 5.14 -3.29
N SER A 185 -12.13 5.56 -4.01
CA SER A 185 -12.13 5.66 -5.47
C SER A 185 -11.30 6.83 -5.98
N SER A 186 -11.17 6.93 -7.30
CA SER A 186 -10.58 8.07 -7.98
C SER A 186 -11.29 9.37 -7.65
N THR A 187 -10.51 10.42 -7.44
CA THR A 187 -10.95 11.81 -7.33
C THR A 187 -10.72 12.60 -8.63
N ALA A 188 -10.18 11.94 -9.66
CA ALA A 188 -9.74 12.61 -10.89
C ALA A 188 -10.91 13.28 -11.63
N GLY A 189 -10.64 14.48 -12.15
CA GLY A 189 -11.67 15.34 -12.72
C GLY A 189 -12.57 16.01 -11.67
N GLY A 190 -12.12 16.11 -10.42
CA GLY A 190 -12.84 16.79 -9.33
C GLY A 190 -14.01 16.00 -8.76
N LYS A 191 -14.04 14.67 -8.96
CA LYS A 191 -15.07 13.82 -8.36
C LYS A 191 -14.83 13.67 -6.86
N ALA A 192 -15.91 13.64 -6.10
CA ALA A 192 -15.85 13.25 -4.70
C ALA A 192 -15.42 11.78 -4.59
N GLU A 193 -14.57 11.48 -3.61
CA GLU A 193 -14.14 10.12 -3.31
C GLU A 193 -15.32 9.27 -2.79
N GLU A 194 -15.46 8.06 -3.32
CA GLU A 194 -16.34 7.02 -2.79
C GLU A 194 -15.52 5.99 -2.01
N VAL A 195 -15.99 5.55 -0.84
CA VAL A 195 -15.39 4.39 -0.15
C VAL A 195 -15.82 3.11 -0.88
N LEU A 196 -14.88 2.47 -1.57
CA LEU A 196 -15.10 1.24 -2.34
C LEU A 196 -15.13 0.01 -1.45
N PHE A 197 -14.28 -0.01 -0.43
CA PHE A 197 -14.18 -1.10 0.54
C PHE A 197 -13.70 -0.56 1.88
N SER A 198 -14.19 -1.17 2.97
CA SER A 198 -13.69 -0.87 4.31
C SER A 198 -13.63 -2.11 5.17
N VAL A 199 -12.64 -2.17 6.06
CA VAL A 199 -12.45 -3.28 6.99
C VAL A 199 -11.82 -2.76 8.28
N PRO A 200 -12.21 -3.25 9.46
CA PRO A 200 -11.55 -2.86 10.71
C PRO A 200 -10.03 -3.06 10.61
N PHE A 201 -9.29 -2.04 11.02
CA PHE A 201 -7.83 -2.06 11.08
C PHE A 201 -7.41 -2.26 12.53
N GLY A 202 -7.38 -3.51 12.92
CA GLY A 202 -7.00 -3.88 14.27
C GLY A 202 -6.69 -5.35 14.33
N SER A 203 -6.02 -5.74 15.40
CA SER A 203 -5.32 -7.01 15.57
C SER A 203 -3.98 -7.07 14.84
N GLU A 204 -3.07 -7.84 15.43
CA GLU A 204 -1.70 -8.09 14.98
C GLU A 204 -1.62 -8.95 13.70
N CYS A 205 -2.58 -8.80 12.79
CA CYS A 205 -2.67 -9.58 11.56
C CYS A 205 -2.26 -8.75 10.35
N TRP A 206 -1.87 -9.45 9.29
CA TRP A 206 -1.67 -8.86 7.97
C TRP A 206 -3.02 -8.56 7.32
N HIS A 207 -3.14 -7.39 6.69
CA HIS A 207 -4.24 -7.04 5.79
C HIS A 207 -3.69 -7.04 4.37
N ASN A 208 -4.07 -8.05 3.59
CA ASN A 208 -3.56 -8.25 2.23
C ASN A 208 -4.54 -7.65 1.22
N PHE A 209 -4.03 -6.88 0.27
CA PHE A 209 -4.80 -6.26 -0.80
C PHE A 209 -4.16 -6.57 -2.15
N ALA A 210 -5.03 -6.81 -3.13
CA ALA A 210 -4.70 -6.73 -4.54
C ALA A 210 -5.63 -5.68 -5.16
N VAL A 211 -5.07 -4.55 -5.61
CA VAL A 211 -5.83 -3.47 -6.24
C VAL A 211 -5.51 -3.47 -7.73
N GLN A 212 -6.45 -3.96 -8.54
CA GLN A 212 -6.32 -4.00 -9.98
C GLN A 212 -6.88 -2.73 -10.59
N THR A 213 -6.07 -2.08 -11.43
CA THR A 213 -6.47 -0.94 -12.24
C THR A 213 -6.35 -1.31 -13.71
N ASN A 214 -7.45 -1.15 -14.45
CA ASN A 214 -7.41 -1.15 -15.91
C ASN A 214 -7.27 0.30 -16.38
N TRP A 215 -6.07 0.64 -16.85
CA TRP A 215 -5.66 1.98 -17.28
C TRP A 215 -6.22 2.36 -18.66
N VAL A 216 -6.75 1.39 -19.40
CA VAL A 216 -7.35 1.59 -20.73
C VAL A 216 -8.85 1.86 -20.56
N ASP A 217 -9.54 0.95 -19.87
CA ASP A 217 -11.00 1.01 -19.73
C ASP A 217 -11.46 1.80 -18.50
N ASN A 218 -10.53 2.34 -17.71
CA ASN A 218 -10.81 3.11 -16.49
C ASN A 218 -11.70 2.32 -15.52
N THR A 219 -11.25 1.13 -15.11
CA THR A 219 -11.95 0.30 -14.12
C THR A 219 -11.05 -0.13 -12.99
N ILE A 220 -11.67 -0.46 -11.85
CA ILE A 220 -11.01 -1.00 -10.65
C ILE A 220 -11.70 -2.29 -10.21
N SER A 221 -10.89 -3.23 -9.73
CA SER A 221 -11.31 -4.44 -9.00
C SER A 221 -10.40 -4.63 -7.79
N VAL A 222 -10.94 -5.17 -6.70
CA VAL A 222 -10.20 -5.27 -5.44
C VAL A 222 -10.43 -6.62 -4.80
N TRP A 223 -9.34 -7.24 -4.37
CA TRP A 223 -9.36 -8.41 -3.53
C TRP A 223 -8.71 -8.12 -2.20
N TYR A 224 -9.20 -8.78 -1.16
CA TYR A 224 -8.73 -8.59 0.20
C TYR A 224 -8.72 -9.93 0.97
N SER A 225 -7.81 -10.05 1.92
CA SER A 225 -7.85 -11.07 2.97
C SER A 225 -7.15 -10.59 4.23
N SER A 226 -7.35 -11.32 5.32
CA SER A 226 -6.65 -11.12 6.60
C SER A 226 -5.75 -12.32 6.92
N GLY A 227 -4.61 -12.05 7.56
CA GLY A 227 -3.60 -13.02 7.93
C GLY A 227 -3.07 -13.75 6.71
N TYR A 228 -3.20 -15.07 6.70
CA TYR A 228 -2.72 -15.94 5.63
C TYR A 228 -3.85 -16.56 4.79
N ALA A 229 -5.08 -16.05 4.92
CA ALA A 229 -6.17 -16.46 4.05
C ALA A 229 -5.90 -16.00 2.61
N LEU A 230 -6.35 -16.79 1.63
CA LEU A 230 -6.29 -16.42 0.22
C LEU A 230 -7.15 -15.19 -0.05
N LEU A 231 -6.74 -14.38 -1.03
CA LEU A 231 -7.46 -13.18 -1.43
C LEU A 231 -8.83 -13.54 -2.00
N SER A 232 -9.86 -12.81 -1.57
CA SER A 232 -11.23 -12.92 -2.08
C SER A 232 -11.69 -11.58 -2.65
N GLU A 233 -12.50 -11.61 -3.71
CA GLU A 233 -13.02 -10.39 -4.35
C GLU A 233 -13.93 -9.64 -3.38
N VAL A 234 -13.63 -8.36 -3.14
CA VAL A 234 -14.41 -7.46 -2.28
C VAL A 234 -14.99 -6.27 -3.04
N VAL A 235 -14.40 -5.92 -4.18
CA VAL A 235 -14.94 -4.95 -5.13
C VAL A 235 -14.95 -5.59 -6.50
N LYS A 236 -16.15 -5.88 -7.00
CA LYS A 236 -16.35 -6.30 -8.40
C LYS A 236 -15.93 -5.19 -9.35
N THR A 237 -15.46 -5.59 -10.54
CA THR A 237 -15.05 -4.65 -11.59
C THR A 237 -16.09 -3.56 -11.80
N ARG A 238 -15.68 -2.31 -11.63
CA ARG A 238 -16.52 -1.13 -11.82
C ARG A 238 -15.72 0.05 -12.35
N ALA A 239 -16.41 1.04 -12.89
CA ALA A 239 -15.78 2.26 -13.39
C ALA A 239 -15.01 3.00 -12.29
N ASN A 240 -13.77 3.40 -12.59
CA ASN A 240 -12.90 4.20 -11.75
C ASN A 240 -11.92 4.96 -12.64
N ASN A 241 -11.96 6.30 -12.61
CA ASN A 241 -11.16 7.11 -13.54
C ASN A 241 -9.67 6.94 -13.26
N ALA A 242 -8.93 6.35 -14.19
CA ALA A 242 -7.48 6.17 -14.14
C ALA A 242 -6.76 6.94 -15.26
N THR A 243 -7.47 7.87 -15.91
CA THR A 243 -6.93 8.69 -16.98
C THR A 243 -5.79 9.55 -16.46
N GLY A 244 -4.75 9.73 -17.27
CA GLY A 244 -3.54 10.44 -16.87
C GLY A 244 -2.53 9.57 -16.13
N LYS A 245 -2.89 8.32 -15.76
CA LYS A 245 -2.03 7.38 -15.04
C LYS A 245 -1.51 8.00 -13.74
N GLY A 246 -0.39 7.54 -13.22
CA GLY A 246 0.11 8.10 -11.97
C GLY A 246 1.26 7.34 -11.34
N GLN A 247 1.71 7.88 -10.21
CA GLN A 247 2.79 7.35 -9.42
C GLN A 247 2.26 6.58 -8.22
N ALA A 248 2.84 5.41 -7.94
CA ALA A 248 2.50 4.62 -6.75
C ALA A 248 3.27 5.09 -5.51
N HIS A 249 2.55 5.41 -4.44
CA HIS A 249 3.09 5.81 -3.15
C HIS A 249 2.69 4.78 -2.11
N ILE A 250 3.66 4.15 -1.46
CA ILE A 250 3.45 3.09 -0.46
C ILE A 250 4.19 3.47 0.81
N GLY A 251 3.49 3.79 1.89
CA GLY A 251 4.11 4.24 3.13
C GLY A 251 3.15 5.07 3.93
N ILE A 252 3.61 6.12 4.61
CA ILE A 252 2.75 6.89 5.50
C ILE A 252 2.72 8.34 5.03
N LEU A 253 1.54 8.86 4.70
CA LEU A 253 1.23 10.29 4.63
C LEU A 253 0.24 10.62 5.76
N LYS A 254 0.72 11.31 6.79
CA LYS A 254 -0.13 11.79 7.89
C LYS A 254 -0.56 13.23 7.63
N LEU A 255 -1.87 13.44 7.52
CA LEU A 255 -2.47 14.78 7.40
C LEU A 255 -2.45 15.51 8.75
N PRO A 256 -2.47 16.86 8.75
CA PRO A 256 -2.66 17.63 9.97
C PRO A 256 -4.10 17.49 10.47
N THR A 257 -4.41 17.96 11.68
CA THR A 257 -5.81 18.20 12.08
C THR A 257 -6.22 19.65 11.82
N PRO A 258 -7.53 19.95 11.67
CA PRO A 258 -8.02 21.32 11.50
C PRO A 258 -7.60 22.28 12.63
N PRO A 259 -7.62 23.61 12.39
CA PRO A 259 -7.92 24.26 11.10
C PRO A 259 -6.71 24.22 10.14
N ALA A 260 -6.95 23.93 8.86
CA ALA A 260 -5.98 24.05 7.78
C ALA A 260 -6.71 24.28 6.44
N THR A 261 -6.33 25.33 5.71
CA THR A 261 -6.82 25.59 4.34
C THR A 261 -5.86 25.00 3.32
N ASP A 262 -4.56 25.15 3.58
CA ASP A 262 -3.49 24.47 2.85
C ASP A 262 -2.97 23.29 3.70
N LEU A 263 -3.52 22.10 3.46
CA LEU A 263 -3.17 20.89 4.20
C LEU A 263 -1.67 20.57 4.20
N SER A 264 -0.96 20.98 3.15
CA SER A 264 0.46 20.68 3.02
C SER A 264 1.34 21.58 3.88
N HIS A 265 0.87 22.77 4.28
CA HIS A 265 1.66 23.75 5.03
C HIS A 265 1.08 24.14 6.40
N GLU A 266 -0.21 23.89 6.63
CA GLU A 266 -0.96 24.36 7.79
C GLU A 266 -1.51 23.21 8.65
N GLY A 267 -2.14 23.58 9.77
CA GLY A 267 -2.81 22.66 10.68
C GLY A 267 -1.91 22.10 11.77
N TYR A 268 -2.52 21.32 12.67
CA TYR A 268 -1.83 20.83 13.84
C TYR A 268 -1.16 19.47 13.58
N GLN A 269 0.09 19.36 14.03
CA GLN A 269 0.84 18.11 14.16
C GLN A 269 1.39 18.03 15.59
N PRO A 270 1.21 16.89 16.30
CA PRO A 270 1.87 16.69 17.59
C PRO A 270 3.39 16.60 17.41
N SER A 271 4.13 16.89 18.49
CA SER A 271 5.58 16.71 18.58
C SER A 271 5.94 15.39 19.27
N GLY A 272 7.18 14.95 19.11
CA GLY A 272 7.69 13.70 19.68
C GLY A 272 7.06 12.46 19.06
N ILE A 273 6.57 12.54 17.82
CA ILE A 273 5.88 11.40 17.21
C ILE A 273 6.88 10.30 16.84
N LYS A 274 6.42 9.06 16.99
CA LYS A 274 7.12 7.86 16.57
C LYS A 274 6.08 6.85 16.12
N GLU A 275 5.74 6.91 14.84
CA GLU A 275 4.64 6.16 14.27
C GLU A 275 5.16 5.30 13.12
N GLY A 276 4.55 4.12 12.91
CA GLY A 276 5.02 3.17 11.92
C GLY A 276 3.94 2.23 11.42
N LEU A 277 4.15 1.71 10.21
CA LEU A 277 3.35 0.67 9.59
C LEU A 277 4.29 -0.34 8.94
N ILE A 278 3.92 -1.62 9.04
CA ILE A 278 4.70 -2.72 8.49
C ILE A 278 4.06 -3.14 7.17
N TYR A 279 4.86 -3.21 6.12
CA TYR A 279 4.47 -3.58 4.76
C TYR A 279 5.16 -4.88 4.33
N GLY A 280 4.44 -5.71 3.61
CA GLY A 280 4.94 -6.95 3.00
C GLY A 280 4.24 -7.23 1.68
N GLY A 281 4.71 -8.22 0.93
CA GLY A 281 4.04 -8.66 -0.31
C GLY A 281 3.91 -7.55 -1.34
N LEU A 282 4.88 -6.63 -1.40
CA LEU A 282 4.87 -5.46 -2.26
C LEU A 282 5.34 -5.81 -3.68
N PHE A 283 4.43 -5.93 -4.62
CA PHE A 283 4.77 -6.13 -6.03
C PHE A 283 3.65 -5.63 -6.94
N VAL A 284 3.98 -5.43 -8.22
CA VAL A 284 3.00 -5.16 -9.27
C VAL A 284 3.13 -6.24 -10.32
N GLU A 285 1.99 -6.79 -10.75
CA GLU A 285 1.92 -7.75 -11.85
C GLU A 285 1.12 -7.19 -13.04
N ASP A 286 1.48 -7.67 -14.24
CA ASP A 286 0.68 -7.51 -15.44
C ASP A 286 -0.46 -8.54 -15.41
N SER A 287 -1.63 -8.07 -15.00
CA SER A 287 -2.85 -8.87 -14.85
C SER A 287 -3.73 -8.90 -16.11
N SER A 288 -3.24 -8.38 -17.24
CA SER A 288 -4.03 -8.23 -18.49
C SER A 288 -4.50 -9.55 -19.10
N LYS A 289 -3.84 -10.67 -18.78
CA LYS A 289 -4.18 -12.01 -19.33
C LYS A 289 -4.59 -13.03 -18.29
N GLY A 290 -4.02 -12.97 -17.08
CA GLY A 290 -4.18 -13.98 -16.03
C GLY A 290 -5.08 -13.57 -14.87
N GLY A 291 -5.57 -12.32 -14.84
CA GLY A 291 -6.20 -11.75 -13.66
C GLY A 291 -5.19 -11.47 -12.54
N ALA A 292 -5.70 -11.16 -11.35
CA ALA A 292 -4.89 -10.94 -10.17
C ALA A 292 -4.47 -12.26 -9.51
N SER A 293 -3.24 -12.36 -9.02
CA SER A 293 -2.77 -13.46 -8.18
C SER A 293 -3.52 -13.48 -6.85
N LEU A 294 -4.28 -14.54 -6.57
CA LEU A 294 -5.09 -14.63 -5.34
C LEU A 294 -4.43 -15.48 -4.24
N SER A 295 -3.33 -16.16 -4.58
CA SER A 295 -2.55 -17.01 -3.70
C SER A 295 -1.05 -16.88 -4.01
N PRO A 296 -0.17 -17.16 -3.06
CA PRO A 296 1.26 -17.28 -3.31
C PRO A 296 1.57 -18.31 -4.41
N TRP A 297 2.71 -18.14 -5.08
CA TRP A 297 3.20 -18.97 -6.19
C TRP A 297 4.66 -19.37 -5.99
#